data_AF-A0A9Q0QJB4-F1
#
_entry.id   AF-A0A9Q0QJB4-F1
#
_cell.length_a   1.000
_cell.length_b   1.000
_cell.length_c   1.000
_cell.angle_alpha   90.00
_cell.angle_beta   90.00
_cell.angle_gamma   90.00
#
_symmetry.space_group_name_H-M   'P 1'
#
loop_
_entity.id
_entity.type
_entity.pdbx_description
1 polymer ?
#
loop_
_entity_poly.entity_id
_entity_poly.type
_entity_poly.pdbx_seq_one_letter_code
_entity_poly.pdbx_strand_id
1 'polypeptide(L)'
;MDMGLWCFKSVINDTKPKPFDYRNIYQQFKIHRHHGKSFFSKSLAPDGFPPKFLRKKGWEVRGSRSYKWQLISEALGLDVPLRSQLPSFDFPLSTKSSFRVTVGRWYCPFVFVREEARMREQMKSSMLYSMALEQYWKEIYSCENSNNEAGNTVMVRVNVQREMDLVFGMEATRDSGRGSSTAHGGIVWYRAVKRNSSSGRGGLKVGVSFATVEKMKWVQEAGGWIDGGDVNERVERVVEFRGENGWRKFGCYMLVESFVLRRMDGSLVLRCDFRHTHKIKCKWE
;
A
#
# COMPACT_ATOMS: atom_id res chain seq x y z
N MET A 1 21.22 28.89 -9.30
CA MET A 1 21.78 29.47 -8.06
C MET A 1 22.31 30.84 -8.42
N ASP A 2 22.33 31.79 -7.49
CA ASP A 2 22.97 33.09 -7.67
C ASP A 2 24.04 33.24 -6.57
N MET A 3 25.30 33.43 -6.97
CA MET A 3 26.44 33.51 -6.05
C MET A 3 26.77 34.97 -5.79
N GLY A 4 26.32 35.50 -4.65
CA GLY A 4 26.79 36.77 -4.12
C GLY A 4 28.10 36.58 -3.35
N LEU A 5 29.17 37.27 -3.78
CA LEU A 5 30.41 37.39 -3.01
C LEU A 5 30.24 38.51 -1.97
N TRP A 6 30.20 38.16 -0.68
CA TRP A 6 30.43 39.10 0.41
C TRP A 6 31.51 38.53 1.34
N CYS A 7 32.68 39.17 1.33
CA CYS A 7 33.83 39.05 2.25
C CYS A 7 33.93 37.74 3.09
N PHE A 8 34.81 36.85 2.63
CA PHE A 8 35.36 35.65 3.33
C PHE A 8 34.41 34.51 3.75
N LYS A 9 33.13 34.52 3.37
CA LYS A 9 32.28 33.32 3.42
C LYS A 9 31.37 33.27 2.20
N SER A 10 31.44 32.19 1.42
CA SER A 10 30.46 31.93 0.37
C SER A 10 29.06 31.79 1.00
N VAL A 11 28.23 32.83 0.90
CA VAL A 11 26.86 32.79 1.40
C VAL A 11 25.99 32.10 0.35
N ILE A 12 25.84 30.79 0.49
CA ILE A 12 24.92 30.02 -0.34
C ILE A 12 23.50 30.32 0.14
N ASN A 13 22.72 30.98 -0.71
CA ASN A 13 21.30 31.24 -0.52
C ASN A 13 20.47 30.02 -0.92
N ASP A 14 19.61 29.56 0.00
CA ASP A 14 18.71 28.44 -0.27
C ASP A 14 17.64 28.87 -1.28
N THR A 15 17.43 28.06 -2.33
CA THR A 15 16.35 28.26 -3.29
C THR A 15 14.99 27.95 -2.67
N LYS A 16 13.91 28.52 -3.22
CA LYS A 16 12.54 28.17 -2.80
C LYS A 16 12.32 26.64 -2.84
N PRO A 17 11.68 26.06 -1.81
CA PRO A 17 11.40 24.62 -1.77
C PRO A 17 10.63 24.16 -3.02
N LYS A 18 11.04 23.02 -3.57
CA LYS A 18 10.37 22.33 -4.67
C LYS A 18 9.67 21.08 -4.15
N PRO A 19 8.67 20.54 -4.88
CA PRO A 19 8.10 19.24 -4.55
C PRO A 19 9.20 18.17 -4.42
N PHE A 20 9.02 17.29 -3.45
CA PHE A 20 9.94 16.17 -3.24
C PHE A 20 9.94 15.25 -4.46
N ASP A 21 11.11 14.96 -5.01
CA ASP A 21 11.34 13.93 -6.03
C ASP A 21 12.56 13.09 -5.61
N TYR A 22 12.31 11.84 -5.25
CA TYR A 22 13.35 10.92 -4.80
C TYR A 22 14.37 10.59 -5.90
N ARG A 23 14.07 10.83 -7.17
CA ARG A 23 14.99 10.60 -8.31
C ARG A 23 15.90 11.80 -8.56
N ASN A 24 15.59 12.95 -7.96
CA ASN A 24 16.39 14.16 -8.12
C ASN A 24 17.59 14.14 -7.18
N ILE A 25 18.79 13.94 -7.74
CA ILE A 25 20.06 13.88 -7.00
C ILE A 25 20.35 15.14 -6.16
N TYR A 26 19.79 16.30 -6.54
CA TYR A 26 19.94 17.56 -5.79
C TYR A 26 19.09 17.61 -4.51
N GLN A 27 18.13 16.69 -4.37
CA GLN A 27 17.33 16.52 -3.15
C GLN A 27 17.81 15.35 -2.27
N GLN A 28 18.88 14.65 -2.69
CA GLN A 28 19.46 13.55 -1.95
C GLN A 28 20.73 13.98 -1.22
N PHE A 29 20.86 13.59 0.04
CA PHE A 29 21.95 13.99 0.91
C PHE A 29 22.54 12.79 1.64
N LYS A 30 23.86 12.74 1.76
CA LYS A 30 24.56 11.80 2.62
C LYS A 30 24.82 12.45 3.97
N ILE A 31 24.32 11.81 5.03
CA ILE A 31 24.55 12.23 6.40
C ILE A 31 25.88 11.63 6.87
N HIS A 32 26.74 12.48 7.42
CA HIS A 32 28.04 12.11 7.95
C HIS A 32 28.10 12.42 9.44
N ARG A 33 28.80 11.57 10.19
CA ARG A 33 29.13 11.85 11.58
C ARG A 33 30.14 12.99 11.66
N HIS A 34 29.91 13.88 12.59
CA HIS A 34 30.82 14.94 13.02
C HIS A 34 31.32 14.62 14.45
N HIS A 35 32.09 15.52 15.06
CA HIS A 35 32.59 15.34 16.43
C HIS A 35 31.45 15.00 17.42
N GLY A 36 31.70 14.04 18.32
CA GLY A 36 30.74 13.60 19.32
C GLY A 36 29.51 12.89 18.75
N LYS A 37 28.31 13.38 19.11
CA LYS A 37 26.98 12.89 18.68
C LYS A 37 26.34 13.76 17.59
N SER A 38 27.16 14.59 16.93
CA SER A 38 26.69 15.56 15.95
C SER A 38 26.92 15.08 14.51
N PHE A 39 26.29 15.75 13.55
CA PHE A 39 26.26 15.37 12.16
C PHE A 39 26.44 16.58 11.24
N PHE A 40 26.72 16.28 9.98
CA PHE A 40 26.64 17.23 8.87
C PHE A 40 26.21 16.47 7.61
N SER A 41 25.62 17.17 6.65
CA SER A 41 25.22 16.55 5.38
C SER A 41 26.07 17.04 4.22
N LYS A 42 26.25 16.17 3.22
CA LYS A 42 26.76 16.52 1.88
C LYS A 42 25.69 16.22 0.84
N SER A 43 25.64 17.03 -0.21
CA SER A 43 24.84 16.74 -1.40
C SER A 43 25.40 15.51 -2.12
N LEU A 44 24.52 14.70 -2.72
CA LEU A 44 24.96 13.70 -3.68
C LEU A 44 25.27 14.31 -5.05
N ALA A 45 24.59 15.38 -5.44
CA ALA A 45 24.95 16.15 -6.62
C ALA A 45 26.33 16.83 -6.41
N PRO A 46 27.29 16.69 -7.35
CA PRO A 46 28.65 17.23 -7.21
C PRO A 46 28.72 18.73 -6.94
N ASP A 47 27.81 19.49 -7.53
CA ASP A 47 27.64 20.94 -7.44
C ASP A 47 26.49 21.35 -6.51
N GLY A 48 25.82 20.38 -5.89
CA GLY A 48 24.70 20.62 -5.00
C GLY A 48 25.13 21.00 -3.59
N PHE A 49 24.30 21.79 -2.91
CA PHE A 49 24.47 22.13 -1.51
C PHE A 49 23.22 21.73 -0.73
N PRO A 50 23.37 21.08 0.45
CA PRO A 50 22.24 20.87 1.33
C PRO A 50 21.63 22.19 1.78
N PRO A 51 20.32 22.18 2.11
CA PRO A 51 19.68 23.30 2.78
C PRO A 51 20.48 23.75 4.01
N LYS A 52 20.42 25.03 4.35
CA LYS A 52 21.23 25.65 5.41
C LYS A 52 21.21 24.85 6.72
N PHE A 53 20.06 24.30 7.11
CA PHE A 53 19.90 23.52 8.34
C PHE A 53 20.62 22.16 8.31
N LEU A 54 20.80 21.53 7.14
CA LEU A 54 21.56 20.29 6.97
C LEU A 54 23.05 20.52 6.66
N ARG A 55 23.39 21.64 6.03
CA ARG A 55 24.77 22.00 5.68
C ARG A 55 25.59 22.46 6.88
N LYS A 56 24.94 23.06 7.89
CA LYS A 56 25.62 23.50 9.12
C LYS A 56 26.27 22.30 9.80
N LYS A 57 27.59 22.34 10.04
CA LYS A 57 28.26 21.27 10.79
C LYS A 57 27.80 21.28 12.24
N GLY A 58 27.64 20.09 12.82
CA GLY A 58 27.37 19.92 14.23
C GLY A 58 25.88 19.91 14.61
N TRP A 59 24.96 19.70 13.66
CA TRP A 59 23.55 19.50 14.03
C TRP A 59 23.38 18.15 14.71
N GLU A 60 22.43 18.06 15.64
CA GLU A 60 22.17 16.86 16.45
C GLU A 60 20.79 16.31 16.15
N VAL A 61 20.63 14.99 16.23
CA VAL A 61 19.32 14.34 16.24
C VAL A 61 18.91 14.10 17.68
N ARG A 62 17.76 14.66 18.07
CA ARG A 62 17.17 14.44 19.39
C ARG A 62 15.92 13.59 19.22
N GLY A 63 15.87 12.45 19.90
CA GLY A 63 14.64 11.67 19.99
C GLY A 63 13.67 12.39 20.93
N SER A 64 12.52 12.84 20.40
CA SER A 64 11.44 13.30 21.27
C SER A 64 10.61 12.12 21.76
N ARG A 65 10.31 12.09 23.06
CA ARG A 65 9.42 11.08 23.65
C ARG A 65 7.97 11.23 23.18
N SER A 66 7.57 12.41 22.69
CA SER A 66 6.19 12.69 22.26
C SER A 66 5.74 11.89 21.04
N TYR A 67 6.66 11.56 20.12
CA TYR A 67 6.32 10.83 18.90
C TYR A 67 6.17 9.32 19.11
N LYS A 68 6.68 8.76 20.21
CA LYS A 68 6.49 7.32 20.51
C LYS A 68 5.00 6.96 20.64
N TRP A 69 4.21 7.86 21.22
CA TRP A 69 2.76 7.68 21.36
C TRP A 69 2.00 7.79 20.04
N GLN A 70 2.60 8.42 19.03
CA GLN A 70 2.00 8.52 17.70
C GLN A 70 2.23 7.26 16.86
N LEU A 71 3.28 6.47 17.15
CA LEU A 71 3.51 5.19 16.47
C LEU A 71 2.57 4.15 17.06
N ILE A 72 1.51 3.83 16.33
CA ILE A 72 0.43 2.92 16.76
C ILE A 72 0.97 1.52 17.13
N SER A 73 2.04 1.08 16.46
CA SER A 73 2.58 -0.28 16.63
C SER A 73 4.00 -0.44 16.09
N GLU A 74 4.65 -1.56 16.40
CA GLU A 74 5.95 -1.89 15.81
C GLU A 74 5.80 -2.24 14.33
N ALA A 75 6.72 -1.71 13.51
CA ALA A 75 6.73 -1.87 12.05
C ALA A 75 8.05 -2.51 11.60
N LEU A 76 8.19 -3.81 11.90
CA LEU A 76 9.39 -4.62 11.64
C LEU A 76 9.58 -4.99 10.16
N GLY A 77 8.65 -4.58 9.28
CA GLY A 77 8.64 -4.97 7.88
C GLY A 77 7.79 -6.21 7.63
N LEU A 78 8.23 -7.05 6.70
CA LEU A 78 7.52 -8.26 6.28
C LEU A 78 7.88 -9.43 7.20
N ASP A 79 6.87 -10.08 7.76
CA ASP A 79 7.01 -11.37 8.45
C ASP A 79 6.85 -12.50 7.43
N VAL A 80 7.99 -12.94 6.88
CA VAL A 80 8.03 -13.98 5.83
C VAL A 80 7.51 -15.33 6.35
N PRO A 81 7.89 -15.82 7.55
CA PRO A 81 7.30 -17.03 8.11
C PRO A 81 5.78 -16.94 8.25
N LEU A 82 5.25 -15.87 8.84
CA LEU A 82 3.81 -15.71 9.05
C LEU A 82 3.04 -15.63 7.73
N ARG A 83 3.57 -14.87 6.74
CA ARG A 83 2.98 -14.80 5.40
C ARG A 83 2.91 -16.15 4.70
N SER A 84 3.89 -17.02 4.94
CA SER A 84 3.98 -18.35 4.32
C SER A 84 2.99 -19.35 4.93
N GLN A 85 2.62 -19.17 6.20
CA GLN A 85 1.65 -20.03 6.90
C GLN A 85 0.21 -19.86 6.38
N LEU A 86 -0.09 -18.72 5.76
CA LEU A 86 -1.42 -18.30 5.34
C LEU A 86 -2.41 -18.16 6.53
N PRO A 87 -3.53 -17.44 6.36
CA PRO A 87 -4.56 -17.35 7.40
C PRO A 87 -5.19 -18.71 7.69
N SER A 88 -5.65 -18.90 8.93
CA SER A 88 -6.43 -20.09 9.30
C SER A 88 -7.65 -20.25 8.39
N PHE A 89 -7.89 -21.49 7.94
CA PHE A 89 -9.06 -21.85 7.15
C PHE A 89 -10.20 -22.45 7.99
N ASP A 90 -10.02 -22.47 9.31
CA ASP A 90 -10.97 -22.97 10.29
C ASP A 90 -11.91 -21.82 10.75
N PHE A 91 -13.02 -21.67 10.04
CA PHE A 91 -14.07 -20.69 10.35
C PHE A 91 -15.42 -21.18 9.79
N PRO A 92 -16.57 -20.72 10.30
CA PRO A 92 -17.88 -21.20 9.82
C PRO A 92 -18.20 -20.81 8.37
N LEU A 93 -18.89 -21.68 7.63
CA LEU A 93 -19.40 -21.43 6.27
C LEU A 93 -20.49 -20.34 6.22
N SER A 94 -20.99 -19.87 7.36
CA SER A 94 -21.83 -18.66 7.44
C SER A 94 -21.04 -17.37 7.20
N THR A 95 -19.70 -17.42 7.29
CA THR A 95 -18.85 -16.23 7.18
C THR A 95 -18.30 -16.07 5.77
N LYS A 96 -18.50 -14.89 5.18
CA LYS A 96 -18.02 -14.54 3.82
C LYS A 96 -16.51 -14.34 3.71
N SER A 97 -15.79 -14.25 4.84
CA SER A 97 -14.34 -14.10 4.87
C SER A 97 -13.75 -14.51 6.21
N SER A 98 -12.51 -15.00 6.21
CA SER A 98 -11.77 -15.22 7.45
C SER A 98 -11.39 -13.89 8.13
N PHE A 99 -10.89 -14.00 9.36
CA PHE A 99 -10.17 -12.90 9.99
C PHE A 99 -8.95 -12.49 9.15
N ARG A 100 -8.64 -11.19 9.20
CA ARG A 100 -7.48 -10.59 8.54
C ARG A 100 -6.26 -10.72 9.43
N VAL A 101 -5.20 -11.30 8.89
CA VAL A 101 -3.92 -11.44 9.57
C VAL A 101 -2.94 -10.43 8.99
N THR A 102 -2.34 -9.58 9.83
CA THR A 102 -1.30 -8.65 9.38
C THR A 102 0.03 -9.40 9.30
N VAL A 103 0.58 -9.51 8.10
CA VAL A 103 1.83 -10.23 7.81
C VAL A 103 2.99 -9.29 7.49
N GLY A 104 2.73 -7.98 7.42
CA GLY A 104 3.79 -7.00 7.30
C GLY A 104 3.33 -5.61 7.70
N ARG A 105 4.24 -4.80 8.22
CA ARG A 105 3.97 -3.42 8.60
C ARG A 105 5.17 -2.51 8.37
N TRP A 106 4.92 -1.35 7.79
CA TRP A 106 5.88 -0.29 7.50
C TRP A 106 5.33 1.07 7.86
N TYR A 107 6.23 2.02 8.10
CA TYR A 107 5.89 3.44 8.13
C TYR A 107 6.22 4.09 6.80
N CYS A 108 5.26 4.88 6.29
CA CYS A 108 5.39 5.62 5.05
C CYS A 108 5.36 7.13 5.35
N PRO A 109 6.48 7.86 5.17
CA PRO A 109 6.50 9.30 5.33
C PRO A 109 5.56 10.01 4.34
N PHE A 110 4.94 11.11 4.78
CA PHE A 110 3.99 11.88 3.97
C PHE A 110 4.54 12.36 2.61
N VAL A 111 5.85 12.46 2.45
CA VAL A 111 6.45 12.86 1.16
C VAL A 111 6.15 11.87 0.03
N PHE A 112 5.84 10.61 0.37
CA PHE A 112 5.46 9.55 -0.58
C PHE A 112 3.96 9.39 -0.77
N VAL A 113 3.13 10.19 -0.08
CA VAL A 113 1.66 10.16 -0.15
C VAL A 113 1.13 11.56 -0.45
N ARG A 114 0.20 11.70 -1.38
CA ARG A 114 -0.39 12.98 -1.79
C ARG A 114 -1.89 12.92 -1.61
N GLU A 115 -2.39 13.58 -0.58
CA GLU A 115 -3.82 13.79 -0.37
C GLU A 115 -4.27 15.14 -0.96
N GLU A 116 -5.58 15.39 -0.97
CA GLU A 116 -6.18 16.68 -1.38
C GLU A 116 -6.03 17.78 -0.31
N ALA A 117 -4.85 17.88 0.29
CA ALA A 117 -4.51 18.93 1.26
C ALA A 117 -3.24 19.67 0.81
N ARG A 118 -3.06 20.91 1.28
CA ARG A 118 -1.77 21.60 1.06
C ARG A 118 -0.68 20.82 1.80
N MET A 119 0.52 20.74 1.23
CA MET A 119 1.63 19.98 1.82
C MET A 119 1.90 20.34 3.29
N ARG A 120 1.81 21.63 3.64
CA ARG A 120 2.00 22.09 5.03
C ARG A 120 0.91 21.60 5.98
N GLU A 121 -0.33 21.48 5.51
CA GLU A 121 -1.45 20.96 6.29
C GLU A 121 -1.31 19.45 6.47
N GLN A 122 -1.04 18.72 5.38
CA GLN A 122 -0.78 17.28 5.42
C GLN A 122 0.40 16.94 6.33
N MET A 123 1.49 17.70 6.28
CA MET A 123 2.63 17.49 7.19
C MET A 123 2.25 17.68 8.66
N LYS A 124 1.32 18.59 8.98
CA LYS A 124 0.87 18.81 10.36
C LYS A 124 -0.09 17.73 10.84
N SER A 125 -1.01 17.28 10.00
CA SER A 125 -2.04 16.29 10.37
C SER A 125 -1.60 14.85 10.18
N SER A 126 -0.71 14.57 9.23
CA SER A 126 -0.36 13.23 8.77
C SER A 126 1.09 13.18 8.28
N MET A 127 2.03 13.47 9.18
CA MET A 127 3.47 13.42 8.89
C MET A 127 3.94 12.00 8.50
N LEU A 128 3.35 10.99 9.13
CA LEU A 128 3.59 9.58 8.85
C LEU A 128 2.27 8.88 8.54
N TYR A 129 2.35 7.78 7.81
CA TYR A 129 1.28 6.84 7.54
C TYR A 129 1.76 5.45 7.96
N SER A 130 0.82 4.58 8.31
CA SER A 130 1.08 3.15 8.47
C SER A 130 0.66 2.42 7.19
N MET A 131 1.54 1.55 6.69
CA MET A 131 1.26 0.62 5.61
C MET A 131 1.29 -0.78 6.19
N ALA A 132 0.21 -1.53 6.04
CA ALA A 132 0.13 -2.94 6.43
C ALA A 132 -0.09 -3.83 5.21
N LEU A 133 0.47 -5.05 5.23
CA LEU A 133 0.07 -6.12 4.33
C LEU A 133 -0.78 -7.11 5.14
N GLU A 134 -2.04 -7.26 4.77
CA GLU A 134 -3.00 -8.18 5.39
C GLU A 134 -3.25 -9.38 4.48
N GLN A 135 -3.46 -10.56 5.05
CA GLN A 135 -3.93 -11.75 4.36
C GLN A 135 -5.26 -12.24 4.94
N TYR A 136 -6.17 -12.71 4.10
CA TYR A 136 -7.43 -13.36 4.51
C TYR A 136 -8.00 -14.24 3.40
N TRP A 137 -8.88 -15.16 3.76
CA TRP A 137 -9.70 -15.92 2.83
C TRP A 137 -10.98 -15.15 2.52
N LYS A 138 -11.33 -15.00 1.24
CA LYS A 138 -12.56 -14.36 0.78
C LYS A 138 -13.40 -15.35 0.00
N GLU A 139 -14.67 -15.47 0.35
CA GLU A 139 -15.62 -16.30 -0.40
C GLU A 139 -15.76 -15.78 -1.83
N ILE A 140 -15.69 -16.71 -2.78
CA ILE A 140 -15.92 -16.48 -4.20
C ILE A 140 -17.15 -17.20 -4.72
N TYR A 141 -17.58 -18.28 -4.04
CA TYR A 141 -18.77 -19.04 -4.39
C TYR A 141 -19.28 -19.82 -3.18
N SER A 142 -20.60 -19.94 -3.06
CA SER A 142 -21.25 -20.78 -2.05
C SER A 142 -22.56 -21.33 -2.60
N CYS A 143 -22.93 -22.54 -2.20
CA CYS A 143 -24.25 -23.12 -2.49
C CYS A 143 -24.72 -24.00 -1.34
N GLU A 144 -26.02 -24.24 -1.29
CA GLU A 144 -26.68 -25.09 -0.30
C GLU A 144 -27.38 -26.23 -1.03
N ASN A 145 -27.36 -27.41 -0.43
CA ASN A 145 -28.04 -28.60 -0.93
C ASN A 145 -29.35 -28.79 -0.17
N SER A 146 -30.35 -27.97 -0.53
CA SER A 146 -31.70 -28.14 -0.01
C SER A 146 -32.27 -29.44 -0.58
N ASN A 147 -32.67 -30.37 0.29
CA ASN A 147 -33.35 -31.64 -0.03
C ASN A 147 -32.50 -32.79 -0.63
N ASN A 148 -31.17 -32.75 -0.58
CA ASN A 148 -30.29 -33.79 -1.18
C ASN A 148 -30.51 -33.99 -2.70
N GLU A 149 -31.08 -33.00 -3.38
CA GLU A 149 -31.33 -33.05 -4.84
C GLU A 149 -30.04 -32.79 -5.64
N ALA A 150 -29.07 -32.08 -5.04
CA ALA A 150 -27.79 -31.85 -5.68
C ALA A 150 -26.91 -33.11 -5.56
N GLY A 151 -26.34 -33.53 -6.68
CA GLY A 151 -25.37 -34.61 -6.72
C GLY A 151 -24.11 -34.32 -5.89
N ASN A 152 -23.20 -35.27 -5.85
CA ASN A 152 -21.95 -35.15 -5.08
C ASN A 152 -20.91 -34.20 -5.71
N THR A 153 -21.27 -33.49 -6.79
CA THR A 153 -20.33 -32.68 -7.55
C THR A 153 -20.84 -31.24 -7.66
N VAL A 154 -19.99 -30.29 -7.26
CA VAL A 154 -20.25 -28.86 -7.39
C VAL A 154 -19.33 -28.26 -8.44
N MET A 155 -19.92 -27.58 -9.44
CA MET A 155 -19.18 -26.79 -10.42
C MET A 155 -19.14 -25.32 -9.97
N VAL A 156 -17.94 -24.87 -9.58
CA VAL A 156 -17.66 -23.47 -9.31
C VAL A 156 -17.33 -22.77 -10.62
N ARG A 157 -18.09 -21.72 -10.96
CA ARG A 157 -17.88 -20.91 -12.17
C ARG A 157 -18.12 -19.44 -11.87
N VAL A 158 -17.06 -18.69 -11.58
CA VAL A 158 -17.16 -17.30 -11.13
C VAL A 158 -16.12 -16.40 -11.79
N ASN A 159 -16.52 -15.18 -12.13
CA ASN A 159 -15.60 -14.15 -12.62
C ASN A 159 -15.06 -13.36 -11.43
N VAL A 160 -13.74 -13.28 -11.31
CA VAL A 160 -13.06 -12.62 -10.21
C VAL A 160 -12.21 -11.49 -10.78
N GLN A 161 -12.50 -10.27 -10.36
CA GLN A 161 -11.58 -9.15 -10.55
C GLN A 161 -10.34 -9.40 -9.69
N ARG A 162 -9.15 -9.49 -10.29
CA ARG A 162 -7.89 -9.86 -9.63
C ARG A 162 -7.30 -8.76 -8.76
N GLU A 163 -7.44 -7.51 -9.20
CA GLU A 163 -6.95 -6.32 -8.50
C GLU A 163 -8.11 -5.37 -8.21
N MET A 164 -8.24 -4.93 -6.95
CA MET A 164 -9.28 -4.00 -6.55
C MET A 164 -8.70 -2.93 -5.63
N ASP A 165 -8.83 -1.67 -6.03
CA ASP A 165 -8.37 -0.52 -5.25
C ASP A 165 -9.54 0.19 -4.56
N LEU A 166 -9.30 0.69 -3.36
CA LEU A 166 -10.25 1.52 -2.60
C LEU A 166 -9.56 2.78 -2.08
N VAL A 167 -10.15 3.94 -2.35
CA VAL A 167 -9.72 5.23 -1.82
C VAL A 167 -10.76 5.72 -0.81
N PHE A 168 -10.33 5.92 0.44
CA PHE A 168 -11.21 6.25 1.57
C PHE A 168 -12.42 5.29 1.70
N GLY A 169 -12.23 4.02 1.36
CA GLY A 169 -13.27 2.98 1.40
C GLY A 169 -14.21 2.94 0.19
N MET A 170 -14.01 3.80 -0.81
CA MET A 170 -14.75 3.79 -2.07
C MET A 170 -13.92 3.13 -3.16
N GLU A 171 -14.55 2.32 -4.02
CA GLU A 171 -13.87 1.68 -5.15
C GLU A 171 -13.18 2.74 -6.01
N ALA A 172 -11.96 2.45 -6.43
CA ALA A 172 -11.12 3.41 -7.11
C ALA A 172 -10.53 2.82 -8.40
N THR A 173 -10.35 3.70 -9.39
CA THR A 173 -9.54 3.40 -10.56
C THR A 173 -8.15 3.95 -10.35
N ARG A 174 -7.16 3.15 -10.74
CA ARG A 174 -5.77 3.56 -10.83
C ARG A 174 -5.53 4.20 -12.19
N ASP A 175 -4.91 5.38 -12.22
CA ASP A 175 -4.49 6.00 -13.47
C ASP A 175 -3.31 5.17 -14.04
N SER A 176 -3.62 4.13 -14.82
CA SER A 176 -2.66 3.23 -15.44
C SER A 176 -2.02 3.91 -16.66
N GLY A 177 -0.86 4.51 -16.48
CA GLY A 177 -0.13 5.21 -17.53
C GLY A 177 0.48 4.29 -18.59
N ARG A 178 -0.30 3.88 -19.59
CA ARG A 178 0.20 3.84 -20.97
C ARG A 178 -0.19 5.17 -21.63
N GLY A 179 0.73 6.13 -21.60
CA GLY A 179 0.64 7.35 -22.43
C GLY A 179 0.16 8.65 -21.77
N SER A 180 -0.17 8.68 -20.48
CA SER A 180 -0.63 9.92 -19.81
C SER A 180 0.11 10.17 -18.49
N SER A 181 0.82 11.29 -18.43
CA SER A 181 1.32 12.05 -17.26
C SER A 181 2.14 11.37 -16.14
N THR A 182 2.24 10.04 -16.13
CA THR A 182 2.97 9.26 -15.09
C THR A 182 4.49 9.53 -15.14
N ALA A 183 4.99 10.08 -16.24
CA ALA A 183 6.40 10.45 -16.43
C ALA A 183 6.81 11.76 -15.71
N HIS A 184 5.89 12.63 -15.30
CA HIS A 184 6.26 14.01 -14.90
C HIS A 184 6.26 14.28 -13.38
N GLY A 185 5.95 13.29 -12.54
CA GLY A 185 5.91 13.53 -11.08
C GLY A 185 6.25 12.36 -10.17
N GLY A 186 6.47 11.14 -10.70
CA GLY A 186 6.80 9.97 -9.88
C GLY A 186 5.72 9.61 -8.85
N ILE A 187 4.46 9.98 -9.11
CA ILE A 187 3.28 9.69 -8.28
C ILE A 187 2.27 8.92 -9.14
N VAL A 188 1.73 7.84 -8.59
CA VAL A 188 0.61 7.06 -9.12
C VAL A 188 -0.67 7.56 -8.44
N TRP A 189 -1.66 7.96 -9.23
CA TRP A 189 -2.94 8.46 -8.71
C TRP A 189 -4.00 7.35 -8.68
N TYR A 190 -4.73 7.31 -7.57
CA TYR A 190 -5.91 6.49 -7.36
C TYR A 190 -7.10 7.41 -7.16
N ARG A 191 -8.17 7.19 -7.90
CA ARG A 191 -9.36 8.05 -7.90
C ARG A 191 -10.60 7.23 -7.59
N ALA A 192 -11.32 7.63 -6.54
CA ALA A 192 -12.61 7.03 -6.21
C ALA A 192 -13.59 7.19 -7.39
N VAL A 193 -14.25 6.09 -7.74
CA VAL A 193 -15.29 6.04 -8.76
C VAL A 193 -16.52 6.78 -8.23
N LYS A 194 -17.01 7.77 -8.97
CA LYS A 194 -18.23 8.49 -8.61
C LYS A 194 -19.45 7.60 -8.83
N ARG A 195 -20.31 7.51 -7.81
CA ARG A 195 -21.54 6.69 -7.84
C ARG A 195 -22.77 7.35 -8.47
N ASN A 196 -22.59 8.47 -9.20
CA ASN A 196 -23.58 9.41 -9.79
C ASN A 196 -23.63 10.76 -9.05
N SER A 197 -23.17 11.85 -9.70
CA SER A 197 -23.70 13.22 -9.54
C SER A 197 -22.95 14.24 -10.39
N SER A 198 -23.75 15.11 -10.99
CA SER A 198 -23.53 16.25 -11.88
C SER A 198 -22.80 17.46 -11.25
N SER A 199 -21.86 17.23 -10.33
CA SER A 199 -21.01 18.32 -9.80
C SER A 199 -19.58 18.18 -10.29
N GLY A 200 -19.09 19.23 -10.97
CA GLY A 200 -17.75 19.32 -11.58
C GLY A 200 -16.57 19.34 -10.60
N ARG A 201 -16.75 18.92 -9.33
CA ARG A 201 -15.64 18.72 -8.38
C ARG A 201 -15.07 17.32 -8.59
N GLY A 202 -13.77 17.22 -8.91
CA GLY A 202 -13.08 15.95 -9.10
C GLY A 202 -13.32 15.01 -7.90
N GLY A 203 -13.57 13.72 -8.15
CA GLY A 203 -13.78 12.75 -7.09
C GLY A 203 -12.54 12.59 -6.19
N LEU A 204 -12.74 12.10 -4.97
CA LEU A 204 -11.68 11.85 -3.98
C LEU A 204 -10.51 11.10 -4.62
N LYS A 205 -9.29 11.57 -4.38
CA LYS A 205 -8.08 10.93 -4.91
C LYS A 205 -6.96 10.91 -3.90
N VAL A 206 -6.07 9.95 -4.07
CA VAL A 206 -4.79 9.87 -3.38
C VAL A 206 -3.69 9.53 -4.36
N GLY A 207 -2.55 10.20 -4.23
CA GLY A 207 -1.34 9.88 -4.96
C GLY A 207 -0.40 9.09 -4.06
N VAL A 208 0.19 8.02 -4.57
CA VAL A 208 1.25 7.26 -3.90
C VAL A 208 2.49 7.31 -4.77
N SER A 209 3.67 7.48 -4.16
CA SER A 209 4.91 7.53 -4.94
C SER A 209 5.13 6.25 -5.73
N PHE A 210 5.69 6.40 -6.93
CA PHE A 210 6.01 5.28 -7.79
C PHE A 210 6.94 4.29 -7.09
N ALA A 211 7.94 4.75 -6.33
CA ALA A 211 8.82 3.89 -5.55
C ALA A 211 8.08 3.02 -4.53
N THR A 212 7.05 3.58 -3.88
CA THR A 212 6.21 2.81 -2.95
C THR A 212 5.38 1.76 -3.70
N VAL A 213 4.76 2.14 -4.81
CA VAL A 213 3.93 1.23 -5.62
C VAL A 213 4.76 0.11 -6.25
N GLU A 214 5.96 0.43 -6.75
CA GLU A 214 6.91 -0.57 -7.26
C GLU A 214 7.36 -1.52 -6.15
N LYS A 215 7.63 -1.01 -4.95
CA LYS A 215 7.95 -1.86 -3.81
C LYS A 215 6.80 -2.78 -3.41
N MET A 216 5.55 -2.30 -3.46
CA MET A 216 4.36 -3.14 -3.24
C MET A 216 4.29 -4.28 -4.26
N LYS A 217 4.54 -3.97 -5.54
CA LYS A 217 4.58 -4.96 -6.63
C LYS A 217 5.66 -6.03 -6.39
N TRP A 218 6.90 -5.64 -6.06
CA TRP A 218 7.95 -6.61 -5.75
C TRP A 218 7.62 -7.52 -4.56
N VAL A 219 6.97 -6.96 -3.52
CA VAL A 219 6.51 -7.75 -2.37
C VAL A 219 5.43 -8.76 -2.77
N GLN A 220 4.53 -8.39 -3.70
CA GLN A 220 3.52 -9.29 -4.24
C GLN A 220 4.15 -10.40 -5.08
N GLU A 221 5.02 -10.06 -6.02
CA GLU A 221 5.73 -11.02 -6.88
C GLU A 221 6.53 -12.03 -6.05
N ALA A 222 7.26 -11.56 -5.03
CA ALA A 222 7.97 -12.44 -4.09
C ALA A 222 7.03 -13.36 -3.27
N GLY A 223 5.74 -13.00 -3.14
CA GLY A 223 4.72 -13.85 -2.50
C GLY A 223 3.98 -14.78 -3.45
N GLY A 224 4.41 -14.86 -4.71
CA GLY A 224 3.79 -15.68 -5.75
C GLY A 224 2.66 -14.98 -6.52
N TRP A 225 2.56 -13.65 -6.47
CA TRP A 225 1.67 -12.92 -7.37
C TRP A 225 2.16 -13.04 -8.82
N ILE A 226 1.24 -13.37 -9.73
CA ILE A 226 1.52 -13.51 -11.16
C ILE A 226 0.90 -12.31 -11.88
N ASP A 227 1.74 -11.38 -12.32
CA ASP A 227 1.32 -10.20 -13.10
C ASP A 227 1.00 -10.59 -14.56
N GLY A 228 0.25 -9.75 -15.27
CA GLY A 228 0.01 -9.88 -16.72
C GLY A 228 -1.18 -10.76 -17.15
N GLY A 229 -2.06 -11.14 -16.23
CA GLY A 229 -3.34 -11.77 -16.56
C GLY A 229 -4.45 -10.75 -16.79
N ASP A 230 -5.60 -11.21 -17.29
CA ASP A 230 -6.79 -10.36 -17.40
C ASP A 230 -7.19 -9.79 -16.02
N VAL A 231 -7.59 -8.52 -16.00
CA VAL A 231 -8.11 -7.85 -14.79
C VAL A 231 -9.26 -8.63 -14.19
N ASN A 232 -10.07 -9.28 -15.04
CA ASN A 232 -11.12 -10.20 -14.68
C ASN A 232 -10.72 -11.61 -15.13
N GLU A 233 -10.50 -12.51 -14.19
CA GLU A 233 -10.17 -13.90 -14.48
C GLU A 233 -11.35 -14.80 -14.12
N ARG A 234 -11.65 -15.77 -14.99
CA ARG A 234 -12.69 -16.75 -14.76
C ARG A 234 -12.12 -17.93 -13.99
N VAL A 235 -12.66 -18.17 -12.80
CA VAL A 235 -12.36 -19.35 -12.00
C VAL A 235 -13.39 -20.43 -12.32
N GLU A 236 -12.92 -21.53 -12.90
CA GLU A 236 -13.70 -22.75 -13.13
C GLU A 236 -13.09 -23.92 -12.35
N ARG A 237 -13.89 -24.59 -11.52
CA ARG A 237 -13.44 -25.73 -10.72
C ARG A 237 -14.57 -26.73 -10.50
N VAL A 238 -14.28 -28.01 -10.65
CA VAL A 238 -15.18 -29.09 -10.25
C VAL A 238 -14.69 -29.64 -8.92
N VAL A 239 -15.57 -29.69 -7.93
CA VAL A 239 -15.24 -30.20 -6.59
C VAL A 239 -16.21 -31.31 -6.23
N GLU A 240 -15.66 -32.47 -5.90
CA GLU A 240 -16.43 -33.64 -5.50
C GLU A 240 -16.49 -33.76 -3.98
N PHE A 241 -17.70 -34.00 -3.47
CA PHE A 241 -17.94 -34.41 -2.10
C PHE A 241 -17.69 -35.91 -1.96
N ARG A 242 -16.87 -36.27 -0.96
CA ARG A 242 -16.46 -37.66 -0.68
C ARG A 242 -16.90 -38.16 0.70
N GLY A 243 -17.80 -37.45 1.36
CA GLY A 243 -18.35 -37.86 2.66
C GLY A 243 -19.51 -38.84 2.49
N GLU A 244 -19.77 -39.61 3.55
CA GLU A 244 -20.81 -40.65 3.55
C GLU A 244 -22.21 -40.09 3.85
N ASN A 245 -22.31 -38.99 4.62
CA ASN A 245 -23.56 -38.48 5.17
C ASN A 245 -24.22 -37.36 4.34
N GLY A 246 -23.89 -37.26 3.04
CA GLY A 246 -24.29 -36.12 2.21
C GLY A 246 -23.67 -34.80 2.70
N TRP A 247 -23.98 -33.71 2.02
CA TRP A 247 -23.53 -32.36 2.38
C TRP A 247 -24.71 -31.39 2.33
N ARG A 248 -24.72 -30.41 3.23
CA ARG A 248 -25.73 -29.36 3.32
C ARG A 248 -25.24 -28.05 2.72
N LYS A 249 -23.97 -27.68 2.94
CA LYS A 249 -23.43 -26.41 2.46
C LYS A 249 -22.03 -26.57 1.88
N PHE A 250 -21.76 -25.81 0.83
CA PHE A 250 -20.47 -25.72 0.19
C PHE A 250 -20.01 -24.27 0.13
N GLY A 251 -18.72 -24.05 0.40
CA GLY A 251 -18.08 -22.75 0.23
C GLY A 251 -16.71 -22.87 -0.43
N CYS A 252 -16.46 -21.96 -1.37
CA CYS A 252 -15.20 -21.81 -2.10
C CYS A 252 -14.61 -20.44 -1.80
N TYR A 253 -13.34 -20.42 -1.40
CA TYR A 253 -12.65 -19.25 -0.90
C TYR A 253 -11.31 -19.08 -1.58
N MET A 254 -10.91 -17.83 -1.76
CA MET A 254 -9.68 -17.43 -2.41
C MET A 254 -8.84 -16.61 -1.43
N LEU A 255 -7.52 -16.78 -1.48
CA LEU A 255 -6.61 -15.95 -0.71
C LEU A 255 -6.59 -14.53 -1.28
N VAL A 256 -6.72 -13.54 -0.40
CA VAL A 256 -6.55 -12.13 -0.73
C VAL A 256 -5.42 -11.57 0.11
N GLU A 257 -4.49 -10.90 -0.56
CA GLU A 257 -3.49 -10.05 0.08
C GLU A 257 -3.88 -8.58 -0.13
N SER A 258 -3.81 -7.76 0.92
CA SER A 258 -4.31 -6.40 0.90
C SER A 258 -3.27 -5.45 1.47
N PHE A 259 -2.77 -4.52 0.66
CA PHE A 259 -2.02 -3.39 1.21
C PHE A 259 -2.99 -2.36 1.75
N VAL A 260 -2.82 -1.97 3.00
CA VAL A 260 -3.70 -1.04 3.71
C VAL A 260 -2.88 0.14 4.21
N LEU A 261 -3.06 1.30 3.59
CA LEU A 261 -2.46 2.56 3.97
C LEU A 261 -3.42 3.35 4.86
N ARG A 262 -2.99 3.68 6.07
CA ARG A 262 -3.76 4.46 7.05
C ARG A 262 -2.97 5.66 7.55
N ARG A 263 -3.69 6.74 7.88
CA ARG A 263 -3.12 7.82 8.70
C ARG A 263 -2.85 7.30 10.11
N MET A 264 -2.08 8.05 10.91
CA MET A 264 -1.75 7.66 12.28
C MET A 264 -2.95 7.69 13.25
N ASP A 265 -4.06 8.31 12.86
CA ASP A 265 -5.34 8.24 13.57
C ASP A 265 -6.15 6.97 13.26
N GLY A 266 -5.63 6.09 12.39
CA GLY A 266 -6.27 4.85 11.97
C GLY A 266 -7.20 4.99 10.76
N SER A 267 -7.46 6.20 10.25
CA SER A 267 -8.31 6.40 9.08
C SER A 267 -7.72 5.79 7.81
N LEU A 268 -8.56 5.10 7.03
CA LEU A 268 -8.16 4.45 5.78
C LEU A 268 -7.95 5.50 4.68
N VAL A 269 -6.83 5.39 3.97
CA VAL A 269 -6.48 6.27 2.84
C VAL A 269 -6.57 5.49 1.53
N LEU A 270 -5.84 4.38 1.45
CA LEU A 270 -5.78 3.51 0.28
C LEU A 270 -5.81 2.06 0.72
N ARG A 271 -6.55 1.23 0.00
CA ARG A 271 -6.44 -0.23 0.05
C ARG A 271 -6.23 -0.76 -1.36
N CYS A 272 -5.29 -1.67 -1.54
CA CYS A 272 -5.04 -2.38 -2.80
C CYS A 272 -5.14 -3.88 -2.53
N ASP A 273 -6.20 -4.52 -3.02
CA ASP A 273 -6.46 -5.95 -2.86
C ASP A 273 -5.94 -6.73 -4.07
N PHE A 274 -5.16 -7.77 -3.79
CA PHE A 274 -4.60 -8.73 -4.74
C PHE A 274 -5.22 -10.10 -4.47
N ARG A 275 -6.02 -10.58 -5.41
CA ARG A 275 -6.82 -11.81 -5.31
C ARG A 275 -6.13 -12.95 -6.04
N HIS A 276 -5.63 -13.91 -5.27
CA HIS A 276 -4.79 -15.00 -5.76
C HIS A 276 -5.65 -16.14 -6.31
N THR A 277 -6.01 -16.08 -7.58
CA THR A 277 -6.83 -17.08 -8.30
C THR A 277 -6.21 -18.49 -8.32
N HIS A 278 -4.89 -18.61 -8.14
CA HIS A 278 -4.18 -19.88 -7.99
C HIS A 278 -4.17 -20.42 -6.53
N LYS A 279 -4.66 -19.66 -5.54
CA LYS A 279 -4.74 -20.07 -4.12
C LYS A 279 -6.19 -20.13 -3.66
N ILE A 280 -6.84 -21.26 -3.95
CA ILE A 280 -8.26 -21.49 -3.66
C ILE A 280 -8.43 -22.72 -2.78
N LYS A 281 -9.22 -22.57 -1.71
CA LYS A 281 -9.64 -23.65 -0.82
C LYS A 281 -11.16 -23.76 -0.80
N CYS A 282 -11.66 -24.98 -0.68
CA CYS A 282 -13.07 -25.29 -0.58
C CYS A 282 -13.33 -26.09 0.69
N LYS A 283 -14.53 -25.99 1.25
CA LYS A 283 -14.97 -26.83 2.36
C LYS A 283 -16.47 -27.09 2.28
N TRP A 284 -16.85 -28.16 2.95
CA TRP A 284 -18.20 -28.70 3.03
C TRP A 284 -18.67 -28.69 4.47
N GLU A 285 -19.98 -28.63 4.65
CA GLU A 285 -20.70 -28.87 5.90
C GLU A 285 -21.87 -29.81 5.62
#